data_AF-A0A7J4E4S8-F1
#
_entry.id   AF-A0A7J4E4S8-F1
#
_cell.length_a   1.000
_cell.length_b   1.000
_cell.length_c   1.000
_cell.angle_alpha   90.00
_cell.angle_beta   90.00
_cell.angle_gamma   90.00
#
_symmetry.space_group_name_H-M   'P 1'
#
loop_
_entity.id
_entity.type
_entity.pdbx_description
1 polymer ?
#
loop_
_entity_poly.entity_id
_entity_poly.type
_entity_poly.pdbx_seq_one_letter_code
_entity_poly.pdbx_strand_id
1 'polypeptide(L)'
;MKGTLIRSLFPYRLREFQGEFLSFVQRGIGEGKPVLVDAATGFGKTALILAAALPEALNRGLRVVWAVRTGSETDRPVEELKVICKRKGVKLFGLSFRGKRDMCLLLRDLNLSGRVGHEEASLVCEAYRGKCAYRLNLEGLDWEELELFAREPRLYAETLNFCVERKVCPYRVQLLLLDRARLLALSYNYVIDPRISRFMRAKVGFRNSVLVVDEAHNLQQAAGEANSDRITGGTVERAMKEAEAMGDRDLAGFLDAMAGYFQKFLEGMGGEEALFPLEECAWKCAGGVAEFKELCGEARRLGNKLRRKRLLEGKAPRSSLHHLGDFWLKAVENFGVDGVALTAAKEGGALAVELSDMRSGELLGGLWGEFKACVFCSGTLKPFEAYAEVVGLNDYEAKGFPSPYPKRNVASFITKGLSTRGEELSDEMAELYVEALNAFIASLNVNLAVFASSYRVQRRLLELGLRRLAEARGREVFIEEQNMRGEEGRALMEKFKACAGGARKGALV
;
A
#
# COMPACT_ATOMS: atom_id res chain seq x y z
N MET A 1 -1.79 -29.10 25.52
CA MET A 1 -0.37 -29.01 25.93
C MET A 1 -0.25 -27.99 27.05
N LYS A 2 -0.06 -28.40 28.30
CA LYS A 2 0.31 -27.52 29.42
C LYS A 2 1.76 -27.07 29.16
N GLY A 3 1.93 -25.80 28.76
CA GLY A 3 3.05 -25.34 27.94
C GLY A 3 4.29 -24.92 28.73
N THR A 4 5.42 -25.54 28.40
CA THR A 4 6.77 -25.02 28.68
C THR A 4 6.87 -23.56 28.26
N LEU A 5 7.33 -22.68 29.16
CA LEU A 5 7.52 -21.25 28.88
C LEU A 5 8.57 -21.10 27.76
N ILE A 6 8.14 -20.76 26.55
CA ILE A 6 9.05 -20.43 25.46
C ILE A 6 9.70 -19.10 25.83
N ARG A 7 11.00 -19.10 26.16
CA ARG A 7 11.70 -17.87 26.60
C ARG A 7 12.29 -17.05 25.44
N SER A 8 12.67 -17.69 24.34
CA SER A 8 13.10 -16.99 23.12
C SER A 8 13.07 -17.92 21.90
N LEU A 9 12.54 -17.41 20.79
CA LEU A 9 12.57 -18.07 19.48
C LEU A 9 13.63 -17.49 18.54
N PHE A 10 14.55 -16.65 19.04
CA PHE A 10 15.51 -15.96 18.19
C PHE A 10 16.48 -16.94 17.49
N PRO A 11 16.52 -17.01 16.15
CA PRO A 11 17.20 -18.08 15.42
C PRO A 11 18.67 -17.78 15.09
N TYR A 12 19.21 -16.64 15.55
CA TYR A 12 20.58 -16.19 15.30
C TYR A 12 21.34 -15.91 16.60
N ARG A 13 22.64 -15.61 16.48
CA ARG A 13 23.41 -15.04 17.58
C ARG A 13 23.04 -13.55 17.72
N LEU A 14 22.74 -13.13 18.95
CA LEU A 14 22.45 -11.72 19.24
C LEU A 14 23.70 -10.86 18.99
N ARG A 15 23.48 -9.76 18.29
CA ARG A 15 24.45 -8.66 18.12
C ARG A 15 24.21 -7.60 19.20
N GLU A 16 25.10 -6.62 19.24
CA GLU A 16 24.98 -5.46 20.12
C GLU A 16 23.58 -4.82 20.02
N PHE A 17 23.03 -4.39 21.15
CA PHE A 17 21.69 -3.81 21.31
C PHE A 17 20.49 -4.71 20.97
N GLN A 18 20.67 -5.84 20.28
CA GLN A 18 19.55 -6.72 19.91
C GLN A 18 18.89 -7.41 21.11
N GLY A 19 19.65 -7.73 22.16
CA GLY A 19 19.09 -8.30 23.39
C GLY A 19 18.21 -7.29 24.16
N GLU A 20 18.65 -6.04 24.18
CA GLU A 20 17.89 -4.92 24.75
C GLU A 20 16.62 -4.64 23.93
N PHE A 21 16.72 -4.65 22.60
CA PHE A 21 15.56 -4.56 21.69
C PHE A 21 14.53 -5.64 22.01
N LEU A 22 14.97 -6.89 22.09
CA LEU A 22 14.08 -8.02 22.34
C LEU A 22 13.37 -7.86 23.69
N SER A 23 14.11 -7.48 24.74
CA SER A 23 13.55 -7.27 26.08
C SER A 23 12.56 -6.09 26.12
N PHE A 24 12.87 -5.01 25.42
CA PHE A 24 12.00 -3.84 25.30
C PHE A 24 10.66 -4.19 24.66
N VAL A 25 10.67 -4.89 23.53
CA VAL A 25 9.45 -5.32 22.84
C VAL A 25 8.66 -6.34 23.67
N GLN A 26 9.33 -7.32 24.29
CA GLN A 26 8.65 -8.30 25.16
C GLN A 26 7.95 -7.64 26.34
N ARG A 27 8.61 -6.69 27.00
CA ARG A 27 8.04 -5.94 28.12
C ARG A 27 6.80 -5.16 27.71
N GLY A 28 6.87 -4.38 26.62
CA GLY A 28 5.72 -3.61 26.15
C GLY A 28 4.54 -4.48 25.72
N ILE A 29 4.78 -5.60 25.03
CA ILE A 29 3.73 -6.61 24.75
C ILE A 29 3.17 -7.17 26.05
N GLY A 30 4.03 -7.45 27.03
CA GLY A 30 3.66 -8.03 28.30
C GLY A 30 2.73 -7.14 29.12
N GLU A 31 3.00 -5.83 29.11
CA GLU A 31 2.24 -4.76 29.76
C GLU A 31 0.99 -4.33 28.94
N GLY A 32 0.88 -4.77 27.69
CA GLY A 32 -0.21 -4.39 26.80
C GLY A 32 -0.11 -2.96 26.25
N LYS A 33 1.08 -2.35 26.33
CA LYS A 33 1.32 -0.99 25.85
C LYS A 33 1.73 -0.97 24.38
N PRO A 34 1.33 0.04 23.60
CA PRO A 34 1.93 0.34 22.30
C PRO A 34 3.43 0.57 22.41
N VAL A 35 4.21 -0.05 21.53
CA VAL A 35 5.67 0.04 21.49
C VAL A 35 6.11 0.64 20.16
N LEU A 36 6.83 1.75 20.20
CA LEU A 36 7.45 2.39 19.05
C LEU A 36 8.94 2.06 19.01
N VAL A 37 9.39 1.52 17.87
CA VAL A 37 10.77 1.05 17.71
C VAL A 37 11.39 1.65 16.46
N ASP A 38 12.44 2.45 16.66
CA ASP A 38 13.26 2.99 15.59
C ASP A 38 14.57 2.19 15.48
N ALA A 39 14.76 1.44 14.40
CA ALA A 39 15.97 0.66 14.16
C ALA A 39 16.30 0.58 12.65
N ALA A 40 17.57 0.78 12.32
CA ALA A 40 18.03 0.82 10.94
C ALA A 40 17.75 -0.48 10.17
N THR A 41 17.62 -0.37 8.84
CA THR A 41 17.55 -1.53 7.95
C THR A 41 18.75 -2.45 8.17
N GLY A 42 18.55 -3.77 8.16
CA GLY A 42 19.60 -4.74 8.45
C GLY A 42 19.92 -4.93 9.93
N PHE A 43 19.29 -4.18 10.85
CA PHE A 43 19.32 -4.47 12.29
C PHE A 43 18.70 -5.84 12.63
N GLY A 44 17.82 -6.36 11.78
CA GLY A 44 17.13 -7.64 12.00
C GLY A 44 15.78 -7.50 12.71
N LYS A 45 15.09 -6.36 12.50
CA LYS A 45 13.78 -6.04 13.11
C LYS A 45 12.79 -7.21 13.04
N THR A 46 12.59 -7.78 11.85
CA THR A 46 11.62 -8.86 11.62
C THR A 46 11.87 -10.06 12.54
N ALA A 47 13.10 -10.60 12.53
CA ALA A 47 13.48 -11.74 13.37
C ALA A 47 13.38 -11.44 14.87
N LEU A 48 13.78 -10.24 15.29
CA LEU A 48 13.74 -9.83 16.69
C LEU A 48 12.32 -9.67 17.21
N ILE A 49 11.46 -8.98 16.45
CA ILE A 49 10.06 -8.78 16.83
C ILE A 49 9.32 -10.12 16.82
N LEU A 50 9.53 -11.01 15.85
CA LEU A 50 8.95 -12.35 15.89
C LEU A 50 9.42 -13.14 17.11
N ALA A 51 10.71 -13.08 17.42
CA ALA A 51 11.27 -13.77 18.59
C ALA A 51 10.78 -13.19 19.93
N ALA A 52 10.38 -11.93 19.96
CA ALA A 52 9.76 -11.27 21.12
C ALA A 52 8.26 -11.58 21.21
N ALA A 53 7.52 -11.40 20.11
CA ALA A 53 6.07 -11.45 20.06
C ALA A 53 5.49 -12.87 20.06
N LEU A 54 6.10 -13.81 19.33
CA LEU A 54 5.56 -15.18 19.26
C LEU A 54 5.51 -15.88 20.63
N PRO A 55 6.57 -15.87 21.46
CA PRO A 55 6.50 -16.50 22.76
C PRO A 55 5.43 -15.88 23.67
N GLU A 56 5.37 -14.55 23.75
CA GLU A 56 4.35 -13.85 24.54
C GLU A 56 2.93 -14.14 24.05
N ALA A 57 2.72 -14.11 22.74
CA ALA A 57 1.43 -14.41 22.15
C ALA A 57 1.02 -15.86 22.43
N LEU A 58 1.89 -16.83 22.16
CA LEU A 58 1.59 -18.26 22.32
C LEU A 58 1.34 -18.64 23.79
N ASN A 59 2.14 -18.12 24.73
CA ASN A 59 1.96 -18.38 26.17
C ASN A 59 0.61 -17.86 26.68
N ARG A 60 0.06 -16.82 26.06
CA ARG A 60 -1.25 -16.22 26.40
C ARG A 60 -2.40 -16.70 25.51
N GLY A 61 -2.15 -17.68 24.62
CA GLY A 61 -3.15 -18.18 23.67
C GLY A 61 -3.53 -17.19 22.56
N LEU A 62 -2.76 -16.12 22.39
CA LEU A 62 -2.92 -15.11 21.35
C LEU A 62 -2.25 -15.56 20.04
N ARG A 63 -2.46 -14.76 18.99
CA ARG A 63 -1.74 -14.84 17.71
C ARG A 63 -1.03 -13.54 17.39
N VAL A 64 -0.12 -13.55 16.43
CA VAL A 64 0.54 -12.35 15.91
C VAL A 64 -0.07 -11.98 14.57
N VAL A 65 -0.58 -10.76 14.45
CA VAL A 65 -1.00 -10.15 13.18
C VAL A 65 0.10 -9.19 12.75
N TRP A 66 0.71 -9.45 11.59
CA TRP A 66 1.80 -8.68 11.05
C TRP A 66 1.32 -7.88 9.84
N ALA A 67 1.18 -6.58 10.01
CA ALA A 67 0.73 -5.67 8.99
C ALA A 67 1.94 -5.05 8.27
N VAL A 68 1.90 -5.03 6.93
CA VAL A 68 2.92 -4.45 6.05
C VAL A 68 2.29 -3.46 5.06
N ARG A 69 3.11 -2.60 4.45
CA ARG A 69 2.62 -1.61 3.47
C ARG A 69 2.04 -2.31 2.24
N THR A 70 2.86 -3.12 1.58
CA THR A 70 2.49 -3.71 0.29
C THR A 70 2.23 -5.22 0.40
N GLY A 71 1.33 -5.74 -0.43
CA GLY A 71 1.07 -7.19 -0.51
C GLY A 71 2.32 -8.01 -0.85
N SER A 72 3.29 -7.44 -1.54
CA SER A 72 4.59 -8.08 -1.84
C SER A 72 5.46 -8.31 -0.61
N GLU A 73 5.23 -7.58 0.48
CA GLU A 73 6.03 -7.65 1.71
C GLU A 73 5.48 -8.65 2.72
N THR A 74 4.27 -9.19 2.50
CA THR A 74 3.63 -10.14 3.43
C THR A 74 4.42 -11.43 3.59
N ASP A 75 5.24 -11.80 2.61
CA ASP A 75 6.05 -13.02 2.64
C ASP A 75 7.24 -12.89 3.62
N ARG A 76 7.84 -11.69 3.78
CA ARG A 76 9.04 -11.47 4.61
C ARG A 76 8.94 -12.03 6.04
N PRO A 77 7.91 -11.69 6.84
CA PRO A 77 7.79 -12.25 8.20
C PRO A 77 7.53 -13.77 8.21
N VAL A 78 6.91 -14.31 7.15
CA VAL A 78 6.65 -15.75 7.05
C VAL A 78 7.91 -16.53 6.65
N GLU A 79 8.74 -15.96 5.77
CA GLU A 79 10.08 -16.48 5.46
C GLU A 79 10.95 -16.56 6.72
N GLU A 80 10.95 -15.51 7.53
CA GLU A 80 11.66 -15.51 8.81
C GLU A 80 11.09 -16.54 9.79
N LEU A 81 9.76 -16.70 9.84
CA LEU A 81 9.13 -17.76 10.64
C LEU A 81 9.57 -19.16 10.18
N LYS A 82 9.74 -19.41 8.88
CA LYS A 82 10.29 -20.70 8.39
C LYS A 82 11.68 -20.95 8.95
N VAL A 83 12.54 -19.93 8.98
CA VAL A 83 13.89 -20.04 9.56
C VAL A 83 13.82 -20.36 11.05
N ILE A 84 12.93 -19.69 11.79
CA ILE A 84 12.68 -19.96 13.21
C ILE A 84 12.23 -21.42 13.42
N CYS A 85 11.21 -21.86 12.71
CA CYS A 85 10.68 -23.23 12.79
C CYS A 85 11.78 -24.26 12.53
N LYS A 86 12.58 -24.07 11.48
CA LYS A 86 13.68 -24.97 11.11
C LYS A 86 14.79 -25.01 12.16
N ARG A 87 15.25 -23.85 12.65
CA ARG A 87 16.40 -23.77 13.57
C ARG A 87 16.07 -24.07 15.03
N LYS A 88 14.82 -23.83 15.45
CA LYS A 88 14.36 -24.09 16.82
C LYS A 88 13.59 -25.39 16.97
N GLY A 89 13.30 -26.09 15.88
CA GLY A 89 12.53 -27.33 15.91
C GLY A 89 11.08 -27.14 16.36
N VAL A 90 10.52 -25.94 16.17
CA VAL A 90 9.13 -25.61 16.54
C VAL A 90 8.23 -25.75 15.32
N LYS A 91 7.01 -26.23 15.52
CA LYS A 91 5.99 -26.36 14.47
C LYS A 91 4.95 -25.27 14.67
N LEU A 92 5.11 -24.16 13.96
CA LEU A 92 4.17 -23.04 13.98
C LEU A 92 3.65 -22.81 12.57
N PHE A 93 2.32 -22.70 12.46
CA PHE A 93 1.69 -22.28 11.23
C PHE A 93 1.68 -20.75 11.15
N GLY A 94 2.19 -20.23 10.04
CA GLY A 94 2.06 -18.84 9.68
C GLY A 94 1.65 -18.70 8.22
N LEU A 95 0.88 -17.65 7.92
CA LEU A 95 0.28 -17.47 6.61
C LEU A 95 0.54 -16.06 6.08
N SER A 96 1.03 -15.99 4.84
CA SER A 96 1.08 -14.76 4.05
C SER A 96 -0.24 -14.60 3.31
N PHE A 97 -1.05 -13.64 3.77
CA PHE A 97 -2.43 -13.46 3.30
C PHE A 97 -2.50 -12.38 2.21
N ARG A 98 -3.13 -12.74 1.08
CA ARG A 98 -3.40 -11.81 -0.02
C ARG A 98 -4.86 -11.80 -0.46
N GLY A 99 -5.25 -10.66 -1.05
CA GLY A 99 -6.61 -10.42 -1.51
C GLY A 99 -6.98 -11.13 -2.80
N LYS A 100 -8.26 -11.02 -3.17
CA LYS A 100 -8.82 -11.66 -4.37
C LYS A 100 -8.08 -11.29 -5.66
N ARG A 101 -7.68 -10.02 -5.82
CA ARG A 101 -6.95 -9.54 -7.00
C ARG A 101 -5.72 -10.40 -7.30
N ASP A 102 -4.96 -10.77 -6.27
CA ASP A 102 -3.69 -11.47 -6.42
C ASP A 102 -3.86 -13.00 -6.38
N MET A 103 -4.95 -13.50 -5.79
CA MET A 103 -5.19 -14.93 -5.54
C MET A 103 -6.23 -15.60 -6.44
N CYS A 104 -7.06 -14.85 -7.18
CA CYS A 104 -8.22 -15.43 -7.84
C CYS A 104 -7.87 -16.08 -9.18
N LEU A 105 -7.97 -17.41 -9.26
CA LEU A 105 -7.77 -18.18 -10.49
C LEU A 105 -8.83 -17.85 -11.57
N LEU A 106 -10.08 -17.57 -11.18
CA LEU A 106 -11.12 -17.13 -12.12
C LEU A 106 -10.75 -15.84 -12.85
N LEU A 107 -10.01 -14.92 -12.22
CA LEU A 107 -9.57 -13.70 -12.91
C LEU A 107 -8.51 -14.00 -13.96
N ARG A 108 -7.76 -15.10 -13.81
CA ARG A 108 -6.78 -15.56 -14.81
C ARG A 108 -7.51 -16.15 -16.00
N ASP A 109 -8.48 -17.03 -15.75
CA ASP A 109 -9.28 -17.66 -16.80
C ASP A 109 -10.07 -16.64 -17.64
N LEU A 110 -10.56 -15.57 -17.00
CA LEU A 110 -11.27 -14.49 -17.67
C LEU A 110 -10.34 -13.45 -18.34
N ASN A 111 -9.01 -13.63 -18.29
CA ASN A 111 -8.03 -12.65 -18.76
C ASN A 111 -8.22 -11.23 -18.16
N LEU A 112 -8.68 -11.18 -16.91
CA LEU A 112 -8.89 -9.95 -16.14
C LEU A 112 -7.77 -9.67 -15.14
N SER A 113 -6.84 -10.61 -14.95
CA SER A 113 -5.68 -10.44 -14.06
C SER A 113 -4.85 -9.22 -14.46
N GLY A 114 -4.47 -8.40 -13.48
CA GLY A 114 -3.77 -7.12 -13.71
C GLY A 114 -4.63 -6.00 -14.33
N ARG A 115 -5.83 -6.31 -14.82
CA ARG A 115 -6.77 -5.34 -15.42
C ARG A 115 -7.87 -4.89 -14.46
N VAL A 116 -7.89 -5.37 -13.23
CA VAL A 116 -8.94 -5.08 -12.24
C VAL A 116 -8.31 -4.71 -10.89
N GLY A 117 -8.95 -3.76 -10.20
CA GLY A 117 -8.59 -3.41 -8.84
C GLY A 117 -9.14 -4.40 -7.81
N HIS A 118 -8.93 -4.11 -6.53
CA HIS A 118 -9.45 -4.92 -5.43
C HIS A 118 -10.98 -4.96 -5.39
N GLU A 119 -11.62 -3.84 -5.73
CA GLU A 119 -13.06 -3.71 -5.76
C GLU A 119 -13.68 -4.51 -6.91
N GLU A 120 -13.19 -4.34 -8.15
CA GLU A 120 -13.64 -5.12 -9.30
C GLU A 120 -13.43 -6.62 -9.07
N ALA A 121 -12.30 -7.04 -8.50
CA ALA A 121 -12.06 -8.44 -8.17
C ALA A 121 -13.13 -9.00 -7.21
N SER A 122 -13.60 -8.18 -6.26
CA SER A 122 -14.69 -8.56 -5.37
C SER A 122 -16.03 -8.64 -6.10
N LEU A 123 -16.31 -7.71 -7.02
CA LEU A 123 -17.52 -7.72 -7.84
C LEU A 123 -17.59 -8.95 -8.76
N VAL A 124 -16.48 -9.30 -9.42
CA VAL A 124 -16.39 -10.53 -10.24
C VAL A 124 -16.63 -11.76 -9.38
N CYS A 125 -15.97 -11.86 -8.22
CA CYS A 125 -16.16 -12.97 -7.29
C CYS A 125 -17.61 -13.11 -6.84
N GLU A 126 -18.32 -12.00 -6.65
CA GLU A 126 -19.73 -11.99 -6.28
C GLU A 126 -20.64 -12.44 -7.42
N ALA A 127 -20.44 -11.90 -8.62
CA ALA A 127 -21.22 -12.25 -9.80
C ALA A 127 -21.10 -13.73 -10.20
N TYR A 128 -19.98 -14.37 -9.86
CA TYR A 128 -19.72 -15.79 -10.12
C TYR A 128 -19.90 -16.67 -8.87
N ARG A 129 -20.45 -16.15 -7.76
CA ARG A 129 -20.56 -16.84 -6.47
C ARG A 129 -21.13 -18.27 -6.58
N GLY A 130 -22.14 -18.49 -7.43
CA GLY A 130 -22.81 -19.79 -7.61
C GLY A 130 -22.31 -20.63 -8.80
N LYS A 131 -21.36 -20.13 -9.60
CA LYS A 131 -20.89 -20.80 -10.83
C LYS A 131 -19.36 -20.83 -10.98
N CYS A 132 -18.62 -20.31 -10.01
CA CYS A 132 -17.16 -20.33 -10.00
C CYS A 132 -16.69 -21.76 -9.72
N ALA A 133 -16.15 -22.45 -10.73
CA ALA A 133 -15.64 -23.82 -10.61
C ALA A 133 -14.70 -23.99 -9.40
N TYR A 134 -13.72 -23.10 -9.24
CA TYR A 134 -12.78 -23.13 -8.10
C TYR A 134 -13.44 -23.06 -6.73
N ARG A 135 -14.59 -22.36 -6.62
CA ARG A 135 -15.31 -22.25 -5.36
C ARG A 135 -16.12 -23.50 -5.10
N LEU A 136 -16.78 -24.05 -6.12
CA LEU A 136 -17.58 -25.27 -6.02
C LEU A 136 -16.68 -26.47 -5.67
N ASN A 137 -15.48 -26.53 -6.26
CA ASN A 137 -14.49 -27.57 -5.99
C ASN A 137 -13.98 -27.59 -4.53
N LEU A 138 -14.24 -26.55 -3.72
CA LEU A 138 -13.87 -26.56 -2.30
C LEU A 138 -14.57 -27.67 -1.51
N GLU A 139 -15.74 -28.12 -1.95
CA GLU A 139 -16.47 -29.20 -1.29
C GLU A 139 -15.72 -30.54 -1.37
N GLY A 140 -14.91 -30.72 -2.42
CA GLY A 140 -14.06 -31.90 -2.60
C GLY A 140 -12.65 -31.75 -2.04
N LEU A 141 -12.34 -30.67 -1.31
CA LEU A 141 -11.01 -30.48 -0.73
C LEU A 141 -10.83 -31.41 0.48
N ASP A 142 -9.77 -32.21 0.45
CA ASP A 142 -9.39 -33.08 1.57
C ASP A 142 -8.94 -32.26 2.79
N TRP A 143 -9.65 -32.46 3.91
CA TRP A 143 -9.37 -31.79 5.17
C TRP A 143 -8.07 -32.27 5.81
N GLU A 144 -7.72 -33.54 5.70
CA GLU A 144 -6.47 -34.08 6.26
C GLU A 144 -5.27 -33.49 5.53
N GLU A 145 -5.36 -33.39 4.20
CA GLU A 145 -4.36 -32.74 3.39
C GLU A 145 -4.21 -31.25 3.74
N LEU A 146 -5.32 -30.53 3.92
CA LEU A 146 -5.29 -29.14 4.35
C LEU A 146 -4.69 -28.98 5.75
N GLU A 147 -4.92 -29.94 6.65
CA GLU A 147 -4.29 -29.96 7.97
C GLU A 147 -2.79 -30.19 7.91
N LEU A 148 -2.33 -31.12 7.07
CA LEU A 148 -0.91 -31.34 6.82
C LEU A 148 -0.27 -30.08 6.22
N PHE A 149 -0.94 -29.45 5.26
CA PHE A 149 -0.50 -28.19 4.66
C PHE A 149 -0.33 -27.10 5.72
N ALA A 150 -1.23 -27.04 6.70
CA ALA A 150 -1.25 -26.08 7.80
C ALA A 150 -0.28 -26.41 8.96
N ARG A 151 0.66 -27.35 8.82
CA ARG A 151 1.68 -27.64 9.86
C ARG A 151 2.93 -26.77 9.78
N GLU A 152 3.16 -26.13 8.64
CA GLU A 152 4.36 -25.36 8.34
C GLU A 152 4.01 -23.96 7.84
N PRO A 153 4.86 -22.94 8.02
CA PRO A 153 4.57 -21.62 7.49
C PRO A 153 4.44 -21.64 5.95
N ARG A 154 3.46 -20.91 5.41
CA ARG A 154 3.15 -20.87 3.97
C ARG A 154 3.19 -19.46 3.44
N LEU A 155 4.02 -19.28 2.42
CA LEU A 155 4.06 -18.08 1.58
C LEU A 155 2.82 -18.04 0.68
N TYR A 156 2.57 -16.86 0.13
CA TYR A 156 1.46 -16.66 -0.80
C TYR A 156 1.54 -17.63 -1.99
N ALA A 157 2.73 -17.76 -2.60
CA ALA A 157 2.93 -18.57 -3.80
C ALA A 157 2.72 -20.07 -3.53
N GLU A 158 3.11 -20.56 -2.35
CA GLU A 158 2.90 -21.96 -1.97
C GLU A 158 1.42 -22.27 -1.79
N THR A 159 0.68 -21.37 -1.14
CA THR A 159 -0.78 -21.50 -0.98
C THR A 159 -1.49 -21.45 -2.34
N LEU A 160 -1.05 -20.55 -3.22
CA LEU A 160 -1.56 -20.47 -4.57
C LEU A 160 -1.32 -21.76 -5.36
N ASN A 161 -0.09 -22.28 -5.35
CA ASN A 161 0.28 -23.50 -6.07
C ASN A 161 -0.50 -24.71 -5.58
N PHE A 162 -0.61 -24.87 -4.26
CA PHE A 162 -1.44 -25.90 -3.63
C PHE A 162 -2.88 -25.87 -4.19
N CYS A 163 -3.46 -24.69 -4.31
CA CYS A 163 -4.82 -24.52 -4.83
C CYS A 163 -4.94 -24.69 -6.35
N VAL A 164 -3.91 -24.32 -7.12
CA VAL A 164 -3.87 -24.51 -8.59
C VAL A 164 -3.90 -26.00 -8.92
N GLU A 165 -3.06 -26.81 -8.27
CA GLU A 165 -3.00 -28.26 -8.47
C GLU A 165 -4.36 -28.93 -8.21
N ARG A 166 -5.06 -28.47 -7.18
CA ARG A 166 -6.36 -29.00 -6.73
C ARG A 166 -7.56 -28.33 -7.42
N LYS A 167 -7.32 -27.32 -8.27
CA LYS A 167 -8.36 -26.49 -8.90
C LYS A 167 -9.39 -25.95 -7.91
N VAL A 168 -8.94 -25.51 -6.73
CA VAL A 168 -9.78 -24.90 -5.68
C VAL A 168 -9.49 -23.40 -5.53
N CYS A 169 -10.42 -22.65 -4.93
CA CYS A 169 -10.31 -21.20 -4.81
C CYS A 169 -9.26 -20.79 -3.77
N PRO A 170 -8.12 -20.18 -4.16
CA PRO A 170 -7.02 -19.88 -3.23
C PRO A 170 -7.41 -18.85 -2.16
N TYR A 171 -8.24 -17.86 -2.53
CA TYR A 171 -8.74 -16.87 -1.57
C TYR A 171 -9.57 -17.54 -0.45
N ARG A 172 -10.42 -18.53 -0.79
CA ARG A 172 -11.24 -19.23 0.20
C ARG A 172 -10.42 -20.21 1.03
N VAL A 173 -9.46 -20.92 0.45
CA VAL A 173 -8.54 -21.78 1.20
C VAL A 173 -7.76 -20.98 2.25
N GLN A 174 -7.24 -19.79 1.90
CA GLN A 174 -6.62 -18.90 2.91
C GLN A 174 -7.56 -18.60 4.08
N LEU A 175 -8.85 -18.34 3.82
CA LEU A 175 -9.83 -18.07 4.87
C LEU A 175 -10.06 -19.27 5.80
N LEU A 176 -10.02 -20.50 5.26
CA LEU A 176 -10.09 -21.73 6.07
C LEU A 176 -8.84 -21.93 6.93
N LEU A 177 -7.69 -21.44 6.46
CA LEU A 177 -6.41 -21.55 7.16
C LEU A 177 -6.22 -20.50 8.27
N LEU A 178 -6.99 -19.39 8.25
CA LEU A 178 -6.83 -18.29 9.21
C LEU A 178 -6.95 -18.72 10.68
N ASP A 179 -7.83 -19.68 10.99
CA ASP A 179 -8.09 -20.12 12.36
C ASP A 179 -6.90 -20.88 12.97
N ARG A 180 -6.06 -21.48 12.12
CA ARG A 180 -4.86 -22.22 12.55
C ARG A 180 -3.62 -21.32 12.64
N ALA A 181 -3.65 -20.12 12.04
CA ALA A 181 -2.48 -19.26 11.89
C ALA A 181 -2.08 -18.62 13.22
N ARG A 182 -0.86 -18.92 13.69
CA ARG A 182 -0.21 -18.27 14.83
C ARG A 182 0.48 -16.97 14.44
N LEU A 183 0.92 -16.88 13.18
CA LEU A 183 1.36 -15.65 12.53
C LEU A 183 0.51 -15.42 11.29
N LEU A 184 -0.12 -14.25 11.18
CA LEU A 184 -0.85 -13.83 9.99
C LEU A 184 -0.21 -12.56 9.44
N ALA A 185 0.41 -12.63 8.28
CA ALA A 185 0.98 -11.47 7.60
C ALA A 185 0.03 -10.94 6.52
N LEU A 186 -0.29 -9.64 6.54
CA LEU A 186 -1.27 -9.00 5.66
C LEU A 186 -0.92 -7.52 5.40
N SER A 187 -1.55 -6.91 4.39
CA SER A 187 -1.42 -5.45 4.15
C SER A 187 -2.12 -4.64 5.24
N TYR A 188 -1.61 -3.44 5.60
CA TYR A 188 -2.26 -2.51 6.55
C TYR A 188 -3.73 -2.29 6.25
N ASN A 189 -4.14 -2.29 4.97
CA ASN A 189 -5.52 -2.04 4.57
C ASN A 189 -6.49 -3.03 5.24
N TYR A 190 -6.08 -4.27 5.49
CA TYR A 190 -6.91 -5.25 6.21
C TYR A 190 -7.10 -4.95 7.70
N VAL A 191 -6.32 -4.00 8.24
CA VAL A 191 -6.40 -3.50 9.60
C VAL A 191 -7.11 -2.14 9.61
N ILE A 192 -6.70 -1.20 8.73
CA ILE A 192 -7.14 0.20 8.80
C ILE A 192 -8.37 0.54 7.94
N ASP A 193 -8.61 -0.12 6.80
CA ASP A 193 -9.75 0.21 5.92
C ASP A 193 -11.04 -0.41 6.52
N PRO A 194 -12.03 0.41 6.96
CA PRO A 194 -13.24 -0.08 7.61
C PRO A 194 -14.04 -1.11 6.80
N ARG A 195 -13.97 -1.06 5.47
CA ARG A 195 -14.73 -1.94 4.56
C ARG A 195 -14.25 -3.38 4.66
N ILE A 196 -12.95 -3.59 4.90
CA ILE A 196 -12.34 -4.93 4.97
C ILE A 196 -11.88 -5.31 6.38
N SER A 197 -11.56 -4.33 7.23
CA SER A 197 -11.12 -4.58 8.61
C SER A 197 -12.22 -5.23 9.44
N ARG A 198 -13.51 -4.89 9.23
CA ARG A 198 -14.63 -5.54 9.91
C ARG A 198 -14.66 -7.06 9.69
N PHE A 199 -14.43 -7.49 8.45
CA PHE A 199 -14.38 -8.91 8.11
C PHE A 199 -13.17 -9.59 8.76
N MET A 200 -11.99 -8.96 8.67
CA MET A 200 -10.77 -9.52 9.25
C MET A 200 -10.82 -9.55 10.78
N ARG A 201 -11.37 -8.54 11.42
CA ARG A 201 -11.66 -8.50 12.87
C ARG A 201 -12.49 -9.70 13.29
N ALA A 202 -13.59 -9.96 12.58
CA ALA A 202 -14.49 -11.07 12.89
C ALA A 202 -13.83 -12.45 12.69
N LYS A 203 -12.95 -12.58 11.69
CA LYS A 203 -12.29 -13.87 11.39
C LYS A 203 -11.03 -14.14 12.20
N VAL A 204 -10.21 -13.12 12.43
CA VAL A 204 -8.89 -13.24 13.08
C VAL A 204 -8.99 -12.99 14.57
N GLY A 205 -9.96 -12.19 15.02
CA GLY A 205 -10.11 -11.80 16.42
C GLY A 205 -8.97 -10.87 16.87
N PHE A 206 -9.03 -9.60 16.45
CA PHE A 206 -8.01 -8.59 16.78
C PHE A 206 -7.78 -8.48 18.29
N ARG A 207 -8.85 -8.56 19.10
CA ARG A 207 -8.79 -8.54 20.57
C ARG A 207 -7.98 -9.67 21.20
N ASN A 208 -7.75 -10.75 20.45
CA ASN A 208 -6.94 -11.90 20.86
C ASN A 208 -5.63 -11.99 20.06
N SER A 209 -5.10 -10.84 19.65
CA SER A 209 -3.90 -10.74 18.83
C SER A 209 -2.95 -9.64 19.31
N VAL A 210 -1.65 -9.84 19.05
CA VAL A 210 -0.65 -8.78 19.07
C VAL A 210 -0.50 -8.26 17.64
N LEU A 211 -0.62 -6.95 17.44
CA LEU A 211 -0.38 -6.31 16.15
C LEU A 211 1.08 -5.92 16.03
N VAL A 212 1.70 -6.22 14.90
CA VAL A 212 2.98 -5.66 14.48
C VAL A 212 2.72 -4.82 13.23
N VAL A 213 3.08 -3.55 13.25
CA VAL A 213 3.10 -2.67 12.09
C VAL A 213 4.56 -2.53 11.65
N ASP A 214 4.92 -3.23 10.59
CA ASP A 214 6.23 -3.07 9.95
C ASP A 214 6.27 -1.75 9.18
N GLU A 215 7.45 -1.21 8.87
CA GLU A 215 7.65 0.08 8.18
C GLU A 215 6.61 1.17 8.49
N ALA A 216 6.37 1.36 9.79
CA ALA A 216 5.20 2.06 10.31
C ALA A 216 5.16 3.57 9.99
N HIS A 217 6.25 4.16 9.49
CA HIS A 217 6.28 5.54 8.97
C HIS A 217 5.30 5.76 7.81
N ASN A 218 4.91 4.70 7.10
CA ASN A 218 3.98 4.77 5.99
C ASN A 218 2.51 4.80 6.40
N LEU A 219 2.21 4.64 7.69
CA LEU A 219 0.85 4.44 8.17
C LEU A 219 -0.04 5.67 7.97
N GLN A 220 0.53 6.88 8.12
CA GLN A 220 -0.18 8.14 7.83
C GLN A 220 -0.65 8.20 6.38
N GLN A 221 0.29 7.98 5.44
CA GLN A 221 -0.02 7.97 4.02
C GLN A 221 -1.05 6.89 3.70
N ALA A 222 -0.90 5.67 4.24
CA ALA A 222 -1.84 4.58 4.00
C ALA A 222 -3.26 4.89 4.53
N ALA A 223 -3.37 5.57 5.68
CA ALA A 223 -4.65 6.00 6.22
C ALA A 223 -5.28 7.12 5.37
N GLY A 224 -4.49 8.10 4.92
CA GLY A 224 -4.94 9.14 4.00
C GLY A 224 -5.44 8.54 2.69
N GLU A 225 -4.65 7.69 2.03
CA GLU A 225 -5.02 7.01 0.77
C GLU A 225 -6.27 6.13 0.91
N ALA A 226 -6.47 5.47 2.04
CA ALA A 226 -7.64 4.61 2.27
C ALA A 226 -8.96 5.40 2.38
N ASN A 227 -8.89 6.67 2.78
CA ASN A 227 -10.04 7.55 3.01
C ASN A 227 -10.15 8.70 2.01
N SER A 228 -9.18 8.83 1.10
CA SER A 228 -9.18 9.81 0.02
C SER A 228 -9.68 9.21 -1.29
N ASP A 229 -10.22 10.04 -2.16
CA ASP A 229 -10.74 9.65 -3.47
C ASP A 229 -10.55 10.80 -4.46
N ARG A 230 -10.56 10.52 -5.76
CA ARG A 230 -10.21 11.52 -6.79
C ARG A 230 -10.96 11.29 -8.09
N ILE A 231 -11.47 12.37 -8.68
CA ILE A 231 -12.05 12.40 -10.04
C ILE A 231 -11.39 13.49 -10.89
N THR A 232 -11.54 13.38 -12.21
CA THR A 232 -11.00 14.35 -13.18
C THR A 232 -12.10 14.77 -14.14
N GLY A 233 -11.90 15.86 -14.89
CA GLY A 233 -12.78 16.22 -16.02
C GLY A 233 -13.00 15.04 -16.98
N GLY A 234 -11.95 14.28 -17.28
CA GLY A 234 -12.06 13.05 -18.07
C GLY A 234 -12.91 11.95 -17.41
N THR A 235 -13.00 11.89 -16.07
CA THR A 235 -13.95 11.00 -15.37
C THR A 235 -15.39 11.45 -15.61
N VAL A 236 -15.66 12.76 -15.55
CA VAL A 236 -17.00 13.33 -15.83
C VAL A 236 -17.42 13.05 -17.27
N GLU A 237 -16.56 13.31 -18.25
CA GLU A 237 -16.83 13.04 -19.68
C GLU A 237 -17.13 11.56 -19.95
N ARG A 238 -16.35 10.65 -19.35
CA ARG A 238 -16.59 9.21 -19.48
C ARG A 238 -17.89 8.80 -18.80
N ALA A 239 -18.23 9.38 -17.65
CA ALA A 239 -19.49 9.13 -16.95
C ALA A 239 -20.69 9.58 -17.79
N MET A 240 -20.59 10.75 -18.44
CA MET A 240 -21.64 11.28 -19.32
C MET A 240 -21.91 10.33 -20.50
N LYS A 241 -20.85 9.89 -21.20
CA LYS A 241 -20.96 8.88 -22.26
C LYS A 241 -21.55 7.56 -21.77
N GLU A 242 -21.25 7.16 -20.54
CA GLU A 242 -21.84 5.97 -19.91
C GLU A 242 -23.34 6.15 -19.61
N ALA A 243 -23.78 7.34 -19.19
CA ALA A 243 -25.19 7.66 -18.96
C ALA A 243 -25.99 7.70 -20.29
N GLU A 244 -25.46 8.36 -21.31
CA GLU A 244 -26.04 8.40 -22.66
C GLU A 244 -26.21 6.99 -23.26
N ALA A 245 -25.18 6.15 -23.15
CA ALA A 245 -25.22 4.77 -23.63
C ALA A 245 -26.25 3.89 -22.89
N MET A 246 -26.67 4.31 -21.70
CA MET A 246 -27.72 3.67 -20.91
C MET A 246 -29.09 4.31 -21.12
N GLY A 247 -29.19 5.36 -21.94
CA GLY A 247 -30.44 6.05 -22.29
C GLY A 247 -30.94 7.03 -21.22
N ASP A 248 -30.10 7.39 -20.25
CA ASP A 248 -30.48 8.27 -19.14
C ASP A 248 -30.13 9.73 -19.45
N ARG A 249 -31.11 10.47 -19.97
CA ARG A 249 -30.94 11.85 -20.45
C ARG A 249 -30.77 12.85 -19.30
N ASP A 250 -31.43 12.60 -18.18
CA ASP A 250 -31.39 13.49 -17.02
C ASP A 250 -29.99 13.43 -16.39
N LEU A 251 -29.45 12.23 -16.19
CA LEU A 251 -28.06 12.06 -15.75
C LEU A 251 -27.03 12.60 -16.75
N ALA A 252 -27.27 12.45 -18.05
CA ALA A 252 -26.40 13.03 -19.07
C ALA A 252 -26.38 14.57 -18.97
N GLY A 253 -27.54 15.21 -18.83
CA GLY A 253 -27.64 16.67 -18.66
C GLY A 253 -26.99 17.17 -17.36
N PHE A 254 -27.16 16.43 -16.26
CA PHE A 254 -26.48 16.71 -14.99
C PHE A 254 -24.94 16.69 -15.14
N LEU A 255 -24.41 15.68 -15.84
CA LEU A 255 -22.96 15.52 -16.05
C LEU A 255 -22.40 16.54 -17.04
N ASP A 256 -23.19 16.96 -18.03
CA ASP A 256 -22.83 18.05 -18.95
C ASP A 256 -22.72 19.39 -18.19
N ALA A 257 -23.69 19.70 -17.33
CA ALA A 257 -23.62 20.87 -16.45
C ALA A 257 -22.37 20.83 -15.54
N MET A 258 -22.05 19.66 -14.99
CA MET A 258 -20.83 19.45 -14.19
C MET A 258 -19.55 19.64 -14.99
N ALA A 259 -19.48 19.12 -16.21
CA ALA A 259 -18.33 19.31 -17.10
C ALA A 259 -18.13 20.80 -17.42
N GLY A 260 -19.21 21.51 -17.73
CA GLY A 260 -19.19 22.96 -17.96
C GLY A 260 -18.77 23.75 -16.72
N TYR A 261 -19.18 23.32 -15.52
CA TYR A 261 -18.73 23.90 -14.27
C TYR A 261 -17.23 23.67 -14.04
N PHE A 262 -16.74 22.45 -14.24
CA PHE A 262 -15.32 22.10 -14.10
C PHE A 262 -14.44 22.95 -15.01
N GLN A 263 -14.87 23.15 -16.26
CA GLN A 263 -14.14 23.99 -17.22
C GLN A 263 -14.09 25.46 -16.76
N LYS A 264 -15.23 26.04 -16.38
CA LYS A 264 -15.27 27.43 -15.90
C LYS A 264 -14.44 27.64 -14.64
N PHE A 265 -14.50 26.68 -13.71
CA PHE A 265 -13.69 26.72 -12.50
C PHE A 265 -12.20 26.67 -12.84
N LEU A 266 -11.80 25.77 -13.73
CA LEU A 266 -10.41 25.64 -14.20
C LEU A 266 -9.87 26.93 -14.83
N GLU A 267 -10.67 27.59 -15.67
CA GLU A 267 -10.34 28.87 -16.32
C GLU A 267 -10.21 30.01 -15.29
N GLY A 268 -11.02 29.98 -14.23
CA GLY A 268 -10.99 30.98 -13.15
C GLY A 268 -9.92 30.76 -12.08
N MET A 269 -9.26 29.60 -12.04
CA MET A 269 -8.22 29.31 -11.05
C MET A 269 -6.97 30.17 -11.27
N GLY A 270 -6.59 30.96 -10.25
CA GLY A 270 -5.38 31.79 -10.27
C GLY A 270 -4.05 31.06 -10.01
N GLY A 271 -4.09 29.77 -9.64
CA GLY A 271 -2.92 28.95 -9.33
C GLY A 271 -3.06 27.49 -9.79
N GLU A 272 -2.12 26.63 -9.40
CA GLU A 272 -2.16 25.18 -9.71
C GLU A 272 -3.18 24.42 -8.86
N GLU A 273 -3.45 24.88 -7.63
CA GLU A 273 -4.40 24.26 -6.69
C GLU A 273 -5.35 25.29 -6.07
N ALA A 274 -6.56 24.85 -5.72
CA ALA A 274 -7.56 25.64 -5.01
C ALA A 274 -8.48 24.75 -4.15
N LEU A 275 -9.20 25.35 -3.20
CA LEU A 275 -10.33 24.66 -2.56
C LEU A 275 -11.49 24.55 -3.55
N PHE A 276 -12.12 23.39 -3.62
CA PHE A 276 -13.26 23.15 -4.51
C PHE A 276 -14.58 23.51 -3.80
N PRO A 277 -15.37 24.45 -4.33
CA PRO A 277 -16.63 24.87 -3.73
C PRO A 277 -17.76 23.87 -4.07
N LEU A 278 -17.95 22.86 -3.22
CA LEU A 278 -18.97 21.82 -3.39
C LEU A 278 -20.39 22.38 -3.54
N GLU A 279 -20.79 23.32 -2.67
CA GLU A 279 -22.15 23.89 -2.66
C GLU A 279 -22.46 24.65 -3.95
N GLU A 280 -21.51 25.43 -4.46
CA GLU A 280 -21.67 26.15 -5.73
C GLU A 280 -21.80 25.16 -6.89
N CYS A 281 -20.93 24.14 -6.94
CA CYS A 281 -21.02 23.08 -7.93
C CYS A 281 -22.40 22.39 -7.89
N ALA A 282 -22.86 22.00 -6.70
CA ALA A 282 -24.14 21.35 -6.50
C ALA A 282 -25.32 22.23 -6.96
N TRP A 283 -25.30 23.53 -6.63
CA TRP A 283 -26.32 24.48 -7.08
C TRP A 283 -26.32 24.64 -8.60
N LYS A 284 -25.15 24.76 -9.23
CA LYS A 284 -25.02 24.92 -10.68
C LYS A 284 -25.40 23.67 -11.47
N CYS A 285 -25.16 22.48 -10.93
CA CYS A 285 -25.41 21.22 -11.63
C CYS A 285 -26.80 20.64 -11.38
N ALA A 286 -27.37 20.86 -10.20
CA ALA A 286 -28.60 20.18 -9.76
C ALA A 286 -29.61 21.08 -9.05
N GLY A 287 -29.30 22.37 -8.83
CA GLY A 287 -30.18 23.30 -8.13
C GLY A 287 -30.15 23.20 -6.61
N GLY A 288 -29.25 22.40 -6.03
CA GLY A 288 -29.11 22.23 -4.59
C GLY A 288 -28.28 21.01 -4.20
N VAL A 289 -27.82 20.96 -2.94
CA VAL A 289 -27.03 19.84 -2.41
C VAL A 289 -27.85 18.56 -2.29
N ALA A 290 -29.15 18.67 -1.99
CA ALA A 290 -30.04 17.53 -1.83
C ALA A 290 -30.27 16.82 -3.18
N GLU A 291 -30.66 17.59 -4.20
CA GLU A 291 -30.89 17.13 -5.57
C GLU A 291 -29.59 16.59 -6.19
N PHE A 292 -28.46 17.25 -5.93
CA PHE A 292 -27.14 16.77 -6.34
C PHE A 292 -26.84 15.39 -5.76
N LYS A 293 -27.09 15.19 -4.45
CA LYS A 293 -26.88 13.91 -3.78
C LYS A 293 -27.76 12.80 -4.36
N GLU A 294 -29.00 13.11 -4.72
CA GLU A 294 -29.93 12.16 -5.35
C GLU A 294 -29.41 11.71 -6.72
N LEU A 295 -29.04 12.65 -7.60
CA LEU A 295 -28.47 12.36 -8.92
C LEU A 295 -27.15 11.58 -8.83
N CYS A 296 -26.29 11.88 -7.86
CA CYS A 296 -25.09 11.08 -7.59
C CYS A 296 -25.43 9.64 -7.14
N GLY A 297 -26.49 9.47 -6.35
CA GLY A 297 -27.05 8.17 -5.97
C GLY A 297 -27.52 7.36 -7.18
N GLU A 298 -28.21 8.01 -8.12
CA GLU A 298 -28.67 7.43 -9.37
C GLU A 298 -27.51 7.05 -10.28
N ALA A 299 -26.53 7.95 -10.46
CA ALA A 299 -25.29 7.68 -11.19
C ALA A 299 -24.57 6.45 -10.64
N ARG A 300 -24.39 6.35 -9.31
CA ARG A 300 -23.78 5.18 -8.66
C ARG A 300 -24.55 3.90 -8.96
N ARG A 301 -25.89 3.94 -8.95
CA ARG A 301 -26.77 2.80 -9.22
C ARG A 301 -26.72 2.38 -10.69
N LEU A 302 -26.79 3.33 -11.63
CA LEU A 302 -26.73 3.06 -13.06
C LEU A 302 -25.35 2.54 -13.48
N GLY A 303 -24.29 3.16 -12.96
CA GLY A 303 -22.92 2.69 -13.14
C GLY A 303 -22.73 1.25 -12.65
N ASN A 304 -23.35 0.87 -11.52
CA ASN A 304 -23.34 -0.52 -11.05
C ASN A 304 -24.04 -1.49 -12.02
N LYS A 305 -25.15 -1.10 -12.66
CA LYS A 305 -25.79 -1.91 -13.72
C LYS A 305 -24.83 -2.07 -14.90
N LEU A 306 -24.16 -1.00 -15.31
CA LEU A 306 -23.18 -1.02 -16.41
C LEU A 306 -21.99 -1.93 -16.11
N ARG A 307 -21.44 -1.90 -14.89
CA ARG A 307 -20.37 -2.82 -14.45
C ARG A 307 -20.78 -4.28 -14.61
N ARG A 308 -22.03 -4.63 -14.24
CA ARG A 308 -22.58 -5.99 -14.45
C ARG A 308 -22.72 -6.33 -15.92
N LYS A 309 -23.23 -5.41 -16.75
CA LYS A 309 -23.34 -5.60 -18.20
C LYS A 309 -21.96 -5.86 -18.84
N ARG A 310 -20.95 -5.05 -18.51
CA ARG A 310 -19.56 -5.22 -18.98
C ARG A 310 -19.00 -6.59 -18.61
N LEU A 311 -19.28 -7.06 -17.39
CA LEU A 311 -18.84 -8.39 -16.97
C LEU A 311 -19.48 -9.52 -17.80
N LEU A 312 -20.77 -9.41 -18.14
CA LEU A 312 -21.45 -10.37 -19.02
C LEU A 312 -20.86 -10.38 -20.44
N GLU A 313 -20.34 -9.23 -20.90
CA GLU A 313 -19.61 -9.09 -22.16
C GLU A 313 -18.14 -9.55 -22.07
N GLY A 314 -17.70 -10.11 -20.94
CA GLY A 314 -16.30 -10.54 -20.74
C GLY A 314 -15.30 -9.40 -20.55
N LYS A 315 -15.78 -8.17 -20.31
CA LYS A 315 -14.95 -6.97 -20.09
C LYS A 315 -14.73 -6.73 -18.60
N ALA A 316 -13.69 -5.96 -18.27
CA ALA A 316 -13.45 -5.51 -16.91
C ALA A 316 -14.65 -4.68 -16.40
N PRO A 317 -15.21 -4.97 -15.20
CA PRO A 317 -16.41 -4.32 -14.71
C PRO A 317 -16.09 -2.96 -14.06
N ARG A 318 -15.51 -2.05 -14.83
CA ARG A 318 -15.24 -0.65 -14.44
C ARG A 318 -16.42 0.23 -14.84
N SER A 319 -16.61 1.39 -14.22
CA SER A 319 -17.54 2.43 -14.67
C SER A 319 -17.13 3.78 -14.08
N SER A 320 -16.93 4.78 -14.94
CA SER A 320 -16.65 6.15 -14.48
C SER A 320 -17.89 6.77 -13.84
N LEU A 321 -19.09 6.42 -14.32
CA LEU A 321 -20.36 6.86 -13.73
C LEU A 321 -20.54 6.32 -12.30
N HIS A 322 -20.17 5.07 -12.06
CA HIS A 322 -20.20 4.48 -10.72
C HIS A 322 -19.23 5.20 -9.77
N HIS A 323 -17.97 5.37 -10.20
CA HIS A 323 -16.93 6.00 -9.40
C HIS A 323 -17.26 7.46 -9.10
N LEU A 324 -17.73 8.22 -10.08
CA LEU A 324 -18.15 9.61 -9.90
C LEU A 324 -19.30 9.73 -8.89
N GLY A 325 -20.31 8.87 -8.99
CA GLY A 325 -21.42 8.86 -8.04
C GLY A 325 -20.94 8.53 -6.62
N ASP A 326 -20.05 7.55 -6.46
CA ASP A 326 -19.49 7.18 -5.14
C ASP A 326 -18.62 8.29 -4.53
N PHE A 327 -17.78 8.93 -5.35
CA PHE A 327 -16.94 10.08 -4.97
C PHE A 327 -17.79 11.22 -4.40
N TRP A 328 -18.81 11.66 -5.15
CA TRP A 328 -19.63 12.79 -4.73
C TRP A 328 -20.50 12.49 -3.52
N LEU A 329 -21.00 11.27 -3.38
CA LEU A 329 -21.71 10.86 -2.17
C LEU A 329 -20.82 10.95 -0.94
N LYS A 330 -19.56 10.48 -1.03
CA LYS A 330 -18.57 10.64 0.06
C LYS A 330 -18.28 12.11 0.33
N ALA A 331 -18.10 12.92 -0.72
CA ALA A 331 -17.80 14.34 -0.57
C ALA A 331 -18.93 15.09 0.14
N VAL A 332 -20.20 14.82 -0.21
CA VAL A 332 -21.38 15.39 0.46
C VAL A 332 -21.51 14.89 1.90
N GLU A 333 -21.27 13.59 2.15
CA GLU A 333 -21.34 13.01 3.49
C GLU A 333 -20.28 13.57 4.46
N ASN A 334 -19.13 14.00 3.94
CA ASN A 334 -18.04 14.57 4.73
C ASN A 334 -17.92 16.09 4.57
N PHE A 335 -18.92 16.76 3.99
CA PHE A 335 -18.88 18.20 3.81
C PHE A 335 -18.96 18.94 5.16
N GLY A 336 -18.08 19.91 5.36
CA GLY A 336 -18.00 20.69 6.61
C GLY A 336 -17.40 19.93 7.79
N VAL A 337 -16.86 18.72 7.57
CA VAL A 337 -16.16 17.96 8.59
C VAL A 337 -14.73 18.48 8.72
N ASP A 338 -14.36 18.97 9.89
CA ASP A 338 -13.01 19.45 10.17
C ASP A 338 -11.96 18.39 9.82
N GLY A 339 -10.90 18.77 9.12
CA GLY A 339 -9.84 17.85 8.67
C GLY A 339 -10.15 17.09 7.38
N VAL A 340 -11.34 17.26 6.78
CA VAL A 340 -11.64 16.79 5.43
C VAL A 340 -11.70 17.97 4.47
N ALA A 341 -10.96 17.89 3.37
CA ALA A 341 -10.91 18.94 2.36
C ALA A 341 -11.27 18.39 0.99
N LEU A 342 -11.98 19.21 0.20
CA LEU A 342 -12.17 18.99 -1.22
C LEU A 342 -11.31 20.01 -1.97
N THR A 343 -10.29 19.54 -2.65
CA THR A 343 -9.34 20.38 -3.39
C THR A 343 -9.50 20.16 -4.89
N ALA A 344 -9.04 21.14 -5.66
CA ALA A 344 -9.00 21.08 -7.10
C ALA A 344 -7.60 21.42 -7.59
N ALA A 345 -7.09 20.66 -8.56
CA ALA A 345 -5.77 20.86 -9.14
C ALA A 345 -5.83 20.90 -10.67
N LYS A 346 -4.93 21.68 -11.29
CA LYS A 346 -4.72 21.70 -12.73
C LYS A 346 -3.80 20.56 -13.13
N GLU A 347 -4.33 19.56 -13.84
CA GLU A 347 -3.52 18.43 -14.32
C GLU A 347 -3.72 18.18 -15.80
N GLY A 348 -2.67 18.35 -16.60
CA GLY A 348 -2.68 18.05 -18.03
C GLY A 348 -3.77 18.80 -18.81
N GLY A 349 -4.11 20.02 -18.38
CA GLY A 349 -5.18 20.82 -18.98
C GLY A 349 -6.60 20.46 -18.56
N ALA A 350 -6.77 19.54 -17.60
CA ALA A 350 -8.07 19.18 -17.03
C ALA A 350 -8.11 19.50 -15.53
N LEU A 351 -9.33 19.72 -15.01
CA LEU A 351 -9.55 19.84 -13.58
C LEU A 351 -9.52 18.46 -12.92
N ALA A 352 -8.72 18.34 -11.88
CA ALA A 352 -8.75 17.24 -10.94
C ALA A 352 -9.46 17.70 -9.66
N VAL A 353 -10.38 16.91 -9.13
CA VAL A 353 -11.01 17.18 -7.83
C VAL A 353 -10.70 16.01 -6.90
N GLU A 354 -10.14 16.31 -5.73
CA GLU A 354 -9.68 15.33 -4.75
C GLU A 354 -10.38 15.57 -3.40
N LEU A 355 -10.89 14.50 -2.82
CA LEU A 355 -11.37 14.45 -1.46
C LEU A 355 -10.24 13.90 -0.60
N SER A 356 -9.69 14.72 0.30
CA SER A 356 -8.58 14.34 1.18
C SER A 356 -9.04 14.31 2.64
N ASP A 357 -8.85 13.19 3.32
CA ASP A 357 -9.10 13.05 4.77
C ASP A 357 -7.77 13.06 5.54
N MET A 358 -7.53 14.14 6.27
CA MET A 358 -6.28 14.37 7.01
C MET A 358 -6.35 13.87 8.47
N ARG A 359 -7.48 13.30 8.89
CA ARG A 359 -7.74 12.89 10.28
C ARG A 359 -7.15 11.53 10.63
N SER A 360 -5.91 11.25 10.21
CA SER A 360 -5.30 9.94 10.43
C SER A 360 -5.28 9.56 11.91
N GLY A 361 -4.99 10.50 12.81
CA GLY A 361 -4.95 10.24 14.25
C GLY A 361 -6.29 9.82 14.84
N GLU A 362 -7.38 10.47 14.42
CA GLU A 362 -8.74 10.16 14.90
C GLU A 362 -9.25 8.84 14.34
N LEU A 363 -9.00 8.60 13.05
CA LEU A 363 -9.39 7.37 12.35
C LEU A 363 -8.64 6.15 12.90
N LEU A 364 -7.36 6.32 13.24
CA LEU A 364 -6.49 5.25 13.69
C LEU A 364 -6.49 5.05 15.21
N GLY A 365 -6.72 6.10 16.01
CA GLY A 365 -6.58 6.04 17.47
C GLY A 365 -7.50 5.00 18.14
N GLY A 366 -8.74 4.86 17.65
CA GLY A 366 -9.65 3.79 18.08
C GLY A 366 -9.21 2.37 17.67
N LEU A 367 -8.34 2.31 16.67
CA LEU A 367 -7.59 1.17 16.13
C LEU A 367 -6.97 0.27 17.19
N TRP A 368 -6.07 0.90 17.93
CA TRP A 368 -4.97 0.19 18.59
C TRP A 368 -5.44 -0.55 19.83
N GLY A 369 -6.42 0.01 20.54
CA GLY A 369 -7.05 -0.60 21.72
C GLY A 369 -7.83 -1.88 21.42
N GLU A 370 -8.04 -2.21 20.15
CA GLU A 370 -8.69 -3.46 19.75
C GLU A 370 -7.73 -4.65 19.70
N PHE A 371 -6.43 -4.43 19.88
CA PHE A 371 -5.41 -5.46 20.00
C PHE A 371 -4.93 -5.56 21.45
N LYS A 372 -4.29 -6.69 21.82
CA LYS A 372 -3.70 -6.83 23.16
C LYS A 372 -2.46 -5.98 23.37
N ALA A 373 -1.69 -5.79 22.30
CA ALA A 373 -0.53 -4.93 22.25
C ALA A 373 -0.25 -4.60 20.78
N CYS A 374 0.40 -3.47 20.54
CA CYS A 374 0.81 -3.03 19.22
C CYS A 374 2.31 -2.75 19.23
N VAL A 375 3.03 -3.23 18.22
CA VAL A 375 4.45 -2.93 17.99
C VAL A 375 4.56 -2.22 16.67
N PHE A 376 4.96 -0.96 16.68
CA PHE A 376 5.23 -0.16 15.49
C PHE A 376 6.73 -0.10 15.31
N CYS A 377 7.22 -0.52 14.13
CA CYS A 377 8.65 -0.51 13.86
C CYS A 377 8.96 0.12 12.51
N SER A 378 10.04 0.91 12.47
CA SER A 378 10.66 1.37 11.24
C SER A 378 12.11 1.81 11.49
N GLY A 379 12.85 2.20 10.45
CA GLY A 379 14.15 2.85 10.59
C GLY A 379 14.11 4.38 10.61
N THR A 380 12.91 4.96 10.53
CA THR A 380 12.70 6.41 10.41
C THR A 380 11.45 6.88 11.18
N LEU A 381 11.24 6.39 12.42
CA LEU A 381 10.07 6.80 13.24
C LEU A 381 10.27 8.10 14.02
N LYS A 382 11.51 8.58 14.15
CA LYS A 382 11.79 9.78 14.94
C LYS A 382 11.38 11.06 14.19
N PRO A 383 10.90 12.10 14.90
CA PRO A 383 10.63 12.14 16.34
C PRO A 383 9.37 11.33 16.73
N PHE A 384 9.44 10.61 17.84
CA PHE A 384 8.39 9.64 18.23
C PHE A 384 7.09 10.32 18.61
N GLU A 385 7.16 11.51 19.22
CA GLU A 385 6.02 12.31 19.64
C GLU A 385 5.16 12.72 18.44
N ALA A 386 5.80 13.22 17.38
CA ALA A 386 5.09 13.58 16.14
C ALA A 386 4.48 12.34 15.47
N TYR A 387 5.21 11.21 15.44
CA TYR A 387 4.66 9.96 14.92
C TYR A 387 3.43 9.52 15.71
N ALA A 388 3.52 9.51 17.05
CA ALA A 388 2.46 9.10 17.94
C ALA A 388 1.19 9.96 17.77
N GLU A 389 1.34 11.27 17.66
CA GLU A 389 0.24 12.20 17.39
C GLU A 389 -0.47 11.86 16.07
N VAL A 390 0.31 11.69 14.99
CA VAL A 390 -0.20 11.39 13.65
C VAL A 390 -0.99 10.07 13.59
N VAL A 391 -0.58 9.06 14.37
CA VAL A 391 -1.26 7.76 14.41
C VAL A 391 -2.25 7.62 15.56
N GLY A 392 -2.44 8.65 16.39
CA GLY A 392 -3.41 8.66 17.49
C GLY A 392 -3.01 7.82 18.71
N LEU A 393 -1.73 7.85 19.11
CA LEU A 393 -1.20 7.17 20.30
C LEU A 393 -0.95 8.17 21.44
N ASN A 394 -1.58 7.95 22.59
CA ASN A 394 -1.45 8.82 23.77
C ASN A 394 -0.57 8.24 24.90
N ASP A 395 -0.57 6.92 25.09
CA ASP A 395 0.29 6.20 26.05
C ASP A 395 1.08 5.14 25.28
N TYR A 396 2.40 5.34 25.18
CA TYR A 396 3.29 4.47 24.43
C TYR A 396 4.68 4.43 25.06
N GLU A 397 5.40 3.34 24.78
CA GLU A 397 6.84 3.28 25.03
C GLU A 397 7.59 3.42 23.71
N ALA A 398 8.60 4.28 23.66
CA ALA A 398 9.41 4.47 22.47
C ALA A 398 10.89 4.26 22.73
N LYS A 399 11.59 3.64 21.78
CA LYS A 399 13.04 3.49 21.83
C LYS A 399 13.68 3.45 20.46
N GLY A 400 14.73 4.24 20.30
CA GLY A 400 15.59 4.18 19.12
C GLY A 400 16.86 3.39 19.40
N PHE A 401 17.23 2.55 18.46
CA PHE A 401 18.43 1.72 18.52
C PHE A 401 19.47 2.25 17.52
N PRO A 402 20.75 2.35 17.93
CA PRO A 402 21.79 2.86 17.05
C PRO A 402 22.00 1.93 15.85
N SER A 403 22.43 2.52 14.74
CA SER A 403 22.84 1.75 13.56
C SER A 403 23.99 0.81 13.93
N PRO A 404 23.94 -0.49 13.55
CA PRO A 404 25.02 -1.43 13.80
C PRO A 404 26.19 -1.22 12.83
N TYR A 405 26.06 -0.30 11.86
CA TYR A 405 27.07 -0.04 10.85
C TYR A 405 28.06 1.02 11.34
N PRO A 406 29.38 0.75 11.26
CA PRO A 406 30.39 1.74 11.56
C PRO A 406 30.21 3.00 10.69
N LYS A 407 30.31 4.19 11.31
CA LYS A 407 30.20 5.47 10.58
C LYS A 407 31.20 5.56 9.42
N ARG A 408 32.38 4.94 9.53
CA ARG A 408 33.40 4.87 8.46
C ARG A 408 32.92 4.22 7.16
N ASN A 409 31.83 3.44 7.19
CA ASN A 409 31.27 2.82 6.00
C ASN A 409 30.45 3.81 5.16
N VAL A 410 30.17 5.01 5.68
CA VAL A 410 29.32 6.01 5.04
C VAL A 410 30.08 7.33 5.00
N ALA A 411 30.26 7.86 3.79
CA ALA A 411 30.71 9.23 3.58
C ALA A 411 29.52 10.05 3.07
N SER A 412 29.15 11.10 3.81
CA SER A 412 28.05 12.00 3.46
C SER A 412 28.62 13.34 3.04
N PHE A 413 28.20 13.81 1.86
CA PHE A 413 28.60 15.09 1.30
C PHE A 413 27.35 15.93 1.05
N ILE A 414 27.39 17.20 1.43
CA ILE A 414 26.34 18.18 1.10
C ILE A 414 27.00 19.20 0.18
N THR A 415 26.55 19.24 -1.06
CA THR A 415 26.99 20.24 -2.04
C THR A 415 26.37 21.59 -1.72
N LYS A 416 27.11 22.67 -2.00
CA LYS A 416 26.61 24.06 -1.91
C LYS A 416 26.33 24.57 -3.32
N GLY A 417 25.39 25.51 -3.45
CA GLY A 417 25.10 26.17 -4.73
C GLY A 417 24.16 25.41 -5.66
N LEU A 418 23.62 24.26 -5.24
CA LEU A 418 22.61 23.50 -5.98
C LEU A 418 21.24 23.63 -5.30
N SER A 419 20.19 23.84 -6.08
CA SER A 419 18.82 23.98 -5.60
C SER A 419 17.84 23.39 -6.60
N THR A 420 16.87 22.59 -6.13
CA THR A 420 15.70 22.21 -6.94
C THR A 420 14.44 22.99 -6.57
N ARG A 421 14.57 24.12 -5.85
CA ARG A 421 13.42 24.97 -5.48
C ARG A 421 12.90 25.73 -6.70
N GLY A 422 11.58 25.84 -6.79
CA GLY A 422 10.88 26.55 -7.87
C GLY A 422 9.96 25.64 -8.69
N GLU A 423 9.14 26.25 -9.55
CA GLU A 423 8.23 25.56 -10.49
C GLU A 423 8.97 24.93 -11.68
N GLU A 424 10.19 25.38 -11.97
CA GLU A 424 11.06 24.80 -12.98
C GLU A 424 12.50 24.71 -12.46
N LEU A 425 13.29 23.79 -13.04
CA LEU A 425 14.73 23.76 -12.83
C LEU A 425 15.38 24.52 -13.98
N SER A 426 15.95 25.69 -13.69
CA SER A 426 16.61 26.54 -14.70
C SER A 426 17.75 25.80 -15.40
N ASP A 427 18.05 26.18 -16.64
CA ASP A 427 19.18 25.63 -17.40
C ASP A 427 20.48 25.70 -16.61
N GLU A 428 20.82 26.89 -16.09
CA GLU A 428 22.03 27.10 -15.29
C GLU A 428 22.12 26.13 -14.11
N MET A 429 21.01 25.93 -13.38
CA MET A 429 21.01 25.06 -12.21
C MET A 429 21.12 23.58 -12.60
N ALA A 430 20.43 23.20 -13.68
CA ALA A 430 20.47 21.84 -14.19
C ALA A 430 21.86 21.49 -14.78
N GLU A 431 22.54 22.43 -15.43
CA GLU A 431 23.94 22.29 -15.86
C GLU A 431 24.86 22.08 -14.66
N LEU A 432 24.73 22.89 -13.61
CA LEU A 432 25.48 22.72 -12.36
C LEU A 432 25.23 21.35 -11.70
N TYR A 433 23.99 20.84 -11.75
CA TYR A 433 23.68 19.48 -11.30
C TYR A 433 24.37 18.42 -12.14
N VAL A 434 24.35 18.53 -13.48
CA VAL A 434 25.01 17.58 -14.38
C VAL A 434 26.53 17.59 -14.16
N GLU A 435 27.13 18.76 -13.94
CA GLU A 435 28.55 18.89 -13.62
C GLU A 435 28.88 18.24 -12.27
N ALA A 436 28.08 18.49 -11.24
CA ALA A 436 28.26 17.86 -9.93
C ALA A 436 28.14 16.33 -10.03
N LEU A 437 27.12 15.81 -10.73
CA LEU A 437 26.94 14.38 -10.95
C LEU A 437 28.09 13.77 -11.76
N ASN A 438 28.63 14.50 -12.74
CA ASN A 438 29.81 14.09 -13.51
C ASN A 438 31.02 13.83 -12.61
N ALA A 439 31.26 14.69 -11.61
CA ALA A 439 32.35 14.49 -10.67
C ALA A 439 32.24 13.14 -9.92
N PHE A 440 31.04 12.76 -9.48
CA PHE A 440 30.80 11.45 -8.83
C PHE A 440 30.90 10.29 -9.82
N ILE A 441 30.27 10.42 -10.99
CA ILE A 441 30.26 9.42 -12.06
C ILE A 441 31.68 9.08 -12.53
N ALA A 442 32.52 10.11 -12.66
CA ALA A 442 33.92 10.02 -13.07
C ALA A 442 34.82 9.41 -11.99
N SER A 443 34.59 9.76 -10.73
CA SER A 443 35.51 9.43 -9.64
C SER A 443 35.26 8.08 -9.00
N LEU A 444 34.04 7.54 -9.14
CA LEU A 444 33.63 6.30 -8.49
C LEU A 444 33.55 5.17 -9.52
N ASN A 445 34.16 4.01 -9.24
CA ASN A 445 34.04 2.80 -10.08
C ASN A 445 33.09 1.77 -9.45
N VAL A 446 31.91 2.23 -9.05
CA VAL A 446 30.84 1.43 -8.44
C VAL A 446 29.52 1.73 -9.12
N ASN A 447 28.50 0.91 -8.90
CA ASN A 447 27.14 1.25 -9.30
C ASN A 447 26.69 2.55 -8.63
N LEU A 448 26.07 3.44 -9.39
CA LEU A 448 25.55 4.71 -8.92
C LEU A 448 24.03 4.75 -9.11
N ALA A 449 23.34 5.34 -8.15
CA ALA A 449 21.92 5.63 -8.24
C ALA A 449 21.70 7.10 -7.92
N VAL A 450 21.04 7.81 -8.82
CA VAL A 450 20.69 9.22 -8.70
C VAL A 450 19.20 9.30 -8.41
N PHE A 451 18.81 9.80 -7.24
CA PHE A 451 17.41 9.99 -6.89
C PHE A 451 17.07 11.48 -7.02
N ALA A 452 16.26 11.83 -8.02
CA ALA A 452 15.78 13.18 -8.19
C ALA A 452 14.59 13.47 -7.25
N SER A 453 14.40 14.76 -6.91
CA SER A 453 13.27 15.20 -6.08
C SER A 453 11.90 15.11 -6.79
N SER A 454 11.91 15.04 -8.12
CA SER A 454 10.71 14.81 -8.94
C SER A 454 11.09 14.29 -10.33
N TYR A 455 10.13 13.68 -11.03
CA TYR A 455 10.29 13.30 -12.44
C TYR A 455 10.51 14.51 -13.37
N ARG A 456 10.02 15.70 -13.00
CA ARG A 456 10.30 16.97 -13.70
C ARG A 456 11.81 17.25 -13.71
N VAL A 457 12.43 17.19 -12.53
CA VAL A 457 13.89 17.38 -12.35
C VAL A 457 14.67 16.28 -13.08
N GLN A 458 14.27 15.01 -12.92
CA GLN A 458 14.93 13.89 -13.58
C GLN A 458 14.94 14.06 -15.11
N ARG A 459 13.78 14.37 -15.71
CA ARG A 459 13.68 14.63 -17.16
C ARG A 459 14.60 15.76 -17.58
N ARG A 460 14.63 16.86 -16.83
CA ARG A 460 15.48 18.01 -17.14
C ARG A 460 16.97 17.66 -17.14
N LEU A 461 17.41 16.88 -16.14
CA LEU A 461 18.79 16.41 -16.07
C LEU A 461 19.13 15.45 -17.23
N LEU A 462 18.19 14.60 -17.63
CA LEU A 462 18.35 13.70 -18.77
C LEU A 462 18.44 14.47 -20.10
N GLU A 463 17.61 15.49 -20.30
CA GLU A 463 17.62 16.38 -21.47
C GLU A 463 18.96 17.09 -21.64
N LEU A 464 19.52 17.63 -20.56
CA LEU A 464 20.84 18.29 -20.56
C LEU A 464 22.02 17.33 -20.61
N GLY A 465 21.77 16.02 -20.78
CA GLY A 465 22.78 15.07 -21.18
C GLY A 465 23.34 14.20 -20.06
N LEU A 466 22.71 14.12 -18.88
CA LEU A 466 23.14 13.19 -17.81
C LEU A 466 23.28 11.75 -18.34
N ARG A 467 22.35 11.31 -19.20
CA ARG A 467 22.43 9.99 -19.85
C ARG A 467 23.67 9.85 -20.72
N ARG A 468 23.88 10.79 -21.65
CA ARG A 468 25.02 10.79 -22.57
C ARG A 468 26.34 10.81 -21.79
N LEU A 469 26.38 11.57 -20.70
CA LEU A 469 27.52 11.68 -19.82
C LEU A 469 27.84 10.34 -19.15
N ALA A 470 26.84 9.67 -18.56
CA ALA A 470 27.05 8.38 -17.93
C ALA A 470 27.48 7.30 -18.96
N GLU A 471 26.86 7.29 -20.15
CA GLU A 471 27.22 6.38 -21.24
C GLU A 471 28.66 6.64 -21.74
N ALA A 472 29.07 7.91 -21.89
CA ALA A 472 30.42 8.29 -22.29
C ALA A 472 31.50 7.87 -21.28
N ARG A 473 31.13 7.72 -19.99
CA ARG A 473 31.99 7.15 -18.95
C ARG A 473 31.91 5.63 -18.86
N GLY A 474 31.37 4.98 -19.89
CA GLY A 474 31.29 3.53 -19.98
C GLY A 474 30.27 2.92 -19.03
N ARG A 475 29.30 3.67 -18.50
CA ARG A 475 28.27 3.11 -17.60
C ARG A 475 27.06 2.62 -18.39
N GLU A 476 26.43 1.58 -17.88
CA GLU A 476 25.12 1.15 -18.37
C GLU A 476 24.04 1.95 -17.66
N VAL A 477 23.21 2.68 -18.42
CA VAL A 477 22.23 3.61 -17.85
C VAL A 477 20.86 2.95 -17.78
N PHE A 478 20.25 3.04 -16.60
CA PHE A 478 18.90 2.56 -16.31
C PHE A 478 18.07 3.76 -15.89
N ILE A 479 16.90 3.95 -16.50
CA ILE A 479 16.03 5.10 -16.24
C ILE A 479 14.71 4.58 -15.70
N GLU A 480 14.32 5.02 -14.50
CA GLU A 480 13.00 4.74 -13.95
C GLU A 480 11.99 5.78 -14.42
N GLU A 481 10.84 5.35 -14.93
CA GLU A 481 9.78 6.23 -15.45
C GLU A 481 8.55 6.21 -14.54
N GLN A 482 7.84 7.35 -14.46
CA GLN A 482 6.70 7.58 -13.56
C GLN A 482 5.57 6.53 -13.67
N ASN A 483 5.41 5.89 -14.84
CA ASN A 483 4.35 4.93 -15.10
C ASN A 483 4.89 3.52 -15.41
N MET A 484 6.12 3.23 -15.00
CA MET A 484 6.74 1.92 -15.23
C MET A 484 5.97 0.82 -14.48
N ARG A 485 5.65 -0.28 -15.16
CA ARG A 485 4.94 -1.40 -14.51
C ARG A 485 5.87 -2.08 -13.50
N GLY A 486 5.31 -2.62 -12.41
CA GLY A 486 6.10 -3.25 -11.34
C GLY A 486 7.03 -4.39 -11.81
N GLU A 487 6.63 -5.15 -12.84
CA GLU A 487 7.49 -6.17 -13.45
C GLU A 487 8.66 -5.55 -14.23
N GLU A 488 8.40 -4.47 -14.98
CA GLU A 488 9.43 -3.73 -15.73
C GLU A 488 10.44 -3.09 -14.78
N GLY A 489 9.96 -2.44 -13.71
CA GLY A 489 10.80 -1.85 -12.68
C GLY A 489 11.65 -2.89 -11.93
N ARG A 490 11.07 -4.06 -11.64
CA ARG A 490 11.83 -5.17 -11.03
C ARG A 490 12.92 -5.69 -11.97
N ALA A 491 12.61 -5.93 -13.24
CA ALA A 491 13.58 -6.38 -14.22
C ALA A 491 14.71 -5.35 -14.44
N LEU A 492 14.37 -4.06 -14.45
CA LEU A 492 15.33 -2.96 -14.50
C LEU A 492 16.26 -2.98 -13.28
N MET A 493 15.71 -3.15 -12.07
CA MET A 493 16.50 -3.28 -10.84
C MET A 493 17.41 -4.50 -10.81
N GLU A 494 16.95 -5.64 -11.33
CA GLU A 494 17.77 -6.86 -11.40
C GLU A 494 18.97 -6.67 -12.34
N LYS A 495 18.76 -6.05 -13.51
CA LYS A 495 19.85 -5.71 -14.43
C LYS A 495 20.83 -4.71 -13.81
N PHE A 496 20.34 -3.64 -13.19
CA PHE A 496 21.18 -2.67 -12.49
C PHE A 496 22.04 -3.33 -11.41
N LYS A 497 21.45 -4.20 -10.58
CA LYS A 497 22.19 -4.96 -9.55
C LYS A 497 23.25 -5.88 -10.15
N ALA A 498 22.97 -6.52 -11.28
CA ALA A 498 23.93 -7.40 -11.96
C ALA A 498 25.20 -6.65 -12.41
N CYS A 499 25.11 -5.36 -12.76
CA CYS A 499 26.27 -4.54 -13.10
C CYS A 499 27.30 -4.40 -11.96
N ALA A 500 26.91 -4.64 -10.70
CA ALA A 500 27.83 -4.53 -9.56
C ALA A 500 29.02 -5.50 -9.69
N GLY A 501 28.74 -6.73 -10.12
CA GLY A 501 29.75 -7.77 -10.37
C GLY A 501 30.31 -7.77 -11.79
N GLY A 502 29.77 -6.94 -12.69
CA GLY A 502 30.19 -6.86 -14.09
C GLY A 502 31.37 -5.92 -14.34
N ALA A 503 31.94 -6.02 -15.55
CA ALA A 503 32.96 -5.10 -16.06
C ALA A 503 32.43 -3.69 -16.29
N ARG A 504 31.15 -3.58 -16.68
CA ARG A 504 30.45 -2.31 -16.88
C ARG A 504 29.62 -1.97 -15.65
N LYS A 505 29.86 -0.80 -15.04
CA LYS A 505 29.08 -0.35 -13.86
C LYS A 505 27.77 0.31 -14.28
N GLY A 506 26.75 0.14 -13.45
CA GLY A 506 25.43 0.72 -13.68
C GLY A 506 25.32 2.17 -13.21
N ALA A 507 24.49 2.95 -13.88
CA ALA A 507 23.97 4.24 -13.43
C ALA A 507 22.44 4.19 -13.48
N LEU A 508 21.78 4.17 -12.33
CA LEU A 508 20.33 4.31 -12.21
C LEU A 508 19.99 5.79 -12.07
N VAL A 509 19.00 6.27 -12.83
CA VAL A 509 18.52 7.65 -12.82
C VAL A 509 17.01 7.71 -12.70
#